data_AF-A0A914JF81-F1
#
_entry.id   AF-A0A914JF81-F1
#
_cell.length_a   1.000
_cell.length_b   1.000
_cell.length_c   1.000
_cell.angle_alpha   90.00
_cell.angle_beta   90.00
_cell.angle_gamma   90.00
#
_symmetry.space_group_name_H-M   'P 1'
#
loop_
_entity.id
_entity.type
_entity.pdbx_description
1 polymer ?
#
loop_
_entity_poly.entity_id
_entity_poly.type
_entity_poly.pdbx_seq_one_letter_code
_entity_poly.pdbx_strand_id
1 'polypeptide(L)'
;MKLIKLAVFLFLFPAVFGIKWLSISTLKSTFLEPSDCPTSKEQKKTLGFVQHQSELCRRMIELMPFVKSAADETVSSCLETFKEHRWNCSSLLKAPNFDSDLTKGTKEQAYVYALSSAAVVHQIAKACSSGSIDFCQCGKGGTLILNKTNENDLPPMDENYQWQGCSDNVEYGLSASQEWADAPWHSKVRLSRDLTGGFLDQIEIYEMEKERHTNEKKPPNFDGKKIAMNQQNNNVGRQTIAKNSNMLEHAANDERDLTKAEIKIFDRPAI
;
A
#
# COMPACT_ATOMS: atom_id res chain seq x y z
N MET A 1 -7.54 49.80 35.74
CA MET A 1 -7.28 49.31 34.36
C MET A 1 -7.10 47.81 34.41
N LYS A 2 -8.06 47.02 33.90
CA LYS A 2 -7.92 45.55 33.84
C LYS A 2 -7.16 45.19 32.57
N LEU A 3 -5.96 44.60 32.73
CA LEU A 3 -5.16 44.04 31.64
C LEU A 3 -5.91 42.84 31.04
N ILE A 4 -6.44 43.02 29.83
CA ILE A 4 -7.01 41.94 29.02
C ILE A 4 -5.83 41.07 28.57
N LYS A 5 -5.67 39.89 29.17
CA LYS A 5 -4.74 38.88 28.68
C LYS A 5 -5.26 38.36 27.35
N LEU A 6 -4.60 38.73 26.25
CA LEU A 6 -4.83 38.14 24.94
C LEU A 6 -4.46 36.65 25.02
N ALA A 7 -5.46 35.77 25.14
CA ALA A 7 -5.26 34.34 24.99
C ALA A 7 -5.00 34.06 23.51
N VAL A 8 -3.74 33.92 23.13
CA VAL A 8 -3.37 33.36 21.83
C VAL A 8 -3.83 31.90 21.84
N PHE A 9 -5.00 31.65 21.25
CA PHE A 9 -5.41 30.31 20.89
C PHE A 9 -4.42 29.81 19.84
N LEU A 10 -3.38 29.12 20.28
CA LEU A 10 -2.63 28.20 19.43
C LEU A 10 -3.66 27.21 18.91
N PHE A 11 -4.20 27.44 17.72
CA PHE A 11 -4.91 26.43 16.96
C PHE A 11 -3.94 25.27 16.82
N LEU A 12 -4.10 24.25 17.67
CA LEU A 12 -3.60 22.91 17.40
C LEU A 12 -4.32 22.49 16.14
N PHE A 13 -3.73 22.80 14.98
CA PHE A 13 -4.21 22.27 13.72
C PHE A 13 -4.28 20.75 13.91
N PRO A 14 -5.47 20.13 13.82
CA PRO A 14 -5.55 18.69 13.92
C PRO A 14 -4.57 18.15 12.89
N ALA A 15 -3.68 17.26 13.32
CA ALA A 15 -2.72 16.64 12.42
C ALA A 15 -3.50 16.01 11.27
N VAL A 16 -3.49 16.65 10.11
CA VAL A 16 -4.21 16.13 8.96
C VAL A 16 -3.37 14.97 8.45
N PHE A 17 -3.86 13.75 8.69
CA PHE A 17 -3.37 12.53 8.09
C PHE A 17 -3.84 12.51 6.64
N GLY A 18 -3.02 13.06 5.76
CA GLY A 18 -3.07 12.81 4.32
C GLY A 18 -2.12 11.68 3.95
N ILE A 19 -2.15 11.25 2.69
CA ILE A 19 -1.32 10.17 2.15
C ILE A 19 0.11 10.67 1.86
N LYS A 20 0.77 11.19 2.90
CA LYS A 20 1.99 11.99 2.76
C LYS A 20 3.17 11.24 2.17
N TRP A 21 3.22 9.91 2.31
CA TRP A 21 4.30 9.09 1.76
C TRP A 21 4.37 9.15 0.22
N LEU A 22 3.30 9.57 -0.48
CA LEU A 22 3.34 9.79 -1.93
C LEU A 22 4.35 10.84 -2.36
N SER A 23 4.90 11.67 -1.46
CA SER A 23 6.03 12.56 -1.84
C SER A 23 7.27 11.81 -2.28
N ILE A 24 7.38 10.50 -2.05
CA ILE A 24 8.47 9.68 -2.60
C ILE A 24 8.52 9.74 -4.14
N SER A 25 7.39 9.96 -4.81
CA SER A 25 7.37 10.08 -6.26
C SER A 25 8.18 11.28 -6.77
N THR A 26 8.26 12.35 -5.98
CA THR A 26 8.99 13.56 -6.35
C THR A 26 10.49 13.48 -6.04
N LEU A 27 10.94 12.42 -5.36
CA LEU A 27 12.33 12.25 -4.97
C LEU A 27 13.16 11.66 -6.12
N LYS A 28 14.41 12.12 -6.20
CA LYS A 28 15.41 11.55 -7.10
C LYS A 28 15.97 10.21 -6.61
N SER A 29 15.96 9.97 -5.30
CA SER A 29 16.47 8.71 -4.73
C SER A 29 15.57 7.55 -5.13
N THR A 30 16.19 6.42 -5.47
CA THR A 30 15.54 5.14 -5.74
C THR A 30 15.52 4.23 -4.52
N PHE A 31 16.04 4.68 -3.37
CA PHE A 31 16.12 3.92 -2.12
C PHE A 31 16.82 2.57 -2.28
N LEU A 32 18.09 2.61 -2.65
CA LEU A 32 18.90 1.39 -2.82
C LEU A 32 19.65 1.03 -1.53
N GLU A 33 19.89 2.01 -0.66
CA GLU A 33 20.67 1.83 0.56
C GLU A 33 19.87 2.26 1.80
N PRO A 34 20.03 1.61 2.97
CA PRO A 34 19.34 2.02 4.20
C PRO A 34 19.61 3.47 4.62
N SER A 35 20.70 4.08 4.13
CA SER A 35 21.05 5.48 4.34
C SER A 35 20.15 6.46 3.57
N ASP A 36 19.44 6.01 2.53
CA ASP A 36 18.44 6.80 1.80
C ASP A 36 17.18 7.06 2.64
N CYS A 37 16.96 6.23 3.67
CA CYS A 37 15.77 6.32 4.51
C CYS A 37 15.87 7.43 5.57
N PRO A 38 14.79 8.17 5.83
CA PRO A 38 14.83 9.29 6.78
C PRO A 38 15.01 8.81 8.22
N THR A 39 15.99 9.38 8.93
CA THR A 39 16.29 9.02 10.32
C THR A 39 15.87 10.13 11.30
N SER A 40 16.09 11.39 10.92
CA SER A 40 15.72 12.55 11.74
C SER A 40 14.24 12.92 11.61
N LYS A 41 13.72 13.64 12.61
CA LYS A 41 12.32 14.12 12.62
C LYS A 41 12.07 15.06 11.45
N GLU A 42 13.05 15.89 11.11
CA GLU A 42 13.03 16.86 10.03
C GLU A 42 12.97 16.16 8.68
N GLN A 43 13.82 15.16 8.43
CA GLN A 43 13.78 14.36 7.21
C GLN A 43 12.43 13.66 7.06
N LYS A 44 11.93 13.02 8.12
CA LYS A 44 10.59 12.38 8.13
C LYS A 44 9.49 13.35 7.73
N LYS A 45 9.48 14.54 8.31
CA LYS A 45 8.50 15.58 8.00
C LYS A 45 8.60 16.05 6.55
N THR A 46 9.81 16.30 6.06
CA THR A 46 10.06 16.77 4.69
C THR A 46 9.67 15.74 3.65
N LEU A 47 9.98 14.46 3.89
CA LEU A 47 9.66 13.36 2.98
C LEU A 47 8.25 12.80 3.16
N GLY A 48 7.47 13.29 4.12
CA GLY A 48 6.11 12.82 4.36
C GLY A 48 5.99 11.46 5.08
N PHE A 49 7.06 10.98 5.73
CA PHE A 49 7.10 9.69 6.40
C PHE A 49 6.59 9.81 7.84
N VAL A 50 5.87 8.77 8.27
CA VAL A 50 5.69 8.50 9.71
C VAL A 50 6.83 7.65 10.25
N GLN A 51 6.98 7.60 11.58
CA GLN A 51 8.05 6.84 12.24
C GLN A 51 8.11 5.38 11.77
N HIS A 52 6.96 4.72 11.67
CA HIS A 52 6.88 3.32 11.26
C HIS A 52 7.34 3.10 9.82
N GLN A 53 6.98 3.99 8.88
CA GLN A 53 7.48 3.94 7.50
C GLN A 53 9.00 4.10 7.42
N SER A 54 9.59 4.94 8.27
CA SER A 54 11.05 5.10 8.34
C SER A 54 11.77 3.88 8.94
N GLU A 55 11.09 3.09 9.77
CA GLU A 55 11.60 1.82 10.29
C GLU A 55 11.47 0.73 9.24
N LEU A 56 10.32 0.64 8.55
CA LEU A 56 10.11 -0.26 7.42
C LEU A 56 11.12 0.02 6.31
N CYS A 57 11.25 1.26 5.85
CA CYS A 57 12.21 1.65 4.80
C CYS A 57 13.62 1.11 5.07
N ARG A 58 14.11 1.22 6.31
CA ARG A 58 15.47 0.78 6.67
C ARG A 58 15.60 -0.73 6.81
N ARG A 59 14.56 -1.40 7.30
CA ARG A 59 14.56 -2.86 7.51
C ARG A 59 14.23 -3.63 6.24
N MET A 60 13.65 -2.95 5.26
CA MET A 60 13.08 -3.51 4.04
C MET A 60 13.50 -2.70 2.83
N ILE A 61 14.79 -2.41 2.73
CA ILE A 61 15.29 -1.52 1.70
C ILE A 61 15.02 -2.08 0.30
N GLU A 62 15.01 -3.40 0.16
CA GLU A 62 14.75 -4.12 -1.09
C GLU A 62 13.32 -3.91 -1.61
N LEU A 63 12.36 -3.56 -0.75
CA LEU A 63 11.00 -3.20 -1.20
C LEU A 63 10.88 -1.75 -1.67
N MET A 64 11.76 -0.87 -1.20
CA MET A 64 11.59 0.57 -1.38
C MET A 64 11.64 1.04 -2.83
N PRO A 65 12.45 0.46 -3.74
CA PRO A 65 12.37 0.79 -5.17
C PRO A 65 10.96 0.55 -5.73
N PHE A 66 10.30 -0.55 -5.35
CA PHE A 66 8.95 -0.89 -5.80
C PHE A 66 7.87 -0.04 -5.13
N VAL A 67 8.05 0.33 -3.86
CA VAL A 67 7.20 1.33 -3.19
C VAL A 67 7.31 2.70 -3.87
N LYS A 68 8.51 3.09 -4.32
CA LYS A 68 8.69 4.31 -5.11
C LYS A 68 8.00 4.19 -6.46
N SER A 69 8.20 3.09 -7.19
CA SER A 69 7.50 2.85 -8.46
C SER A 69 5.98 2.90 -8.29
N ALA A 70 5.44 2.37 -7.19
CA ALA A 70 4.02 2.47 -6.86
C ALA A 70 3.56 3.91 -6.62
N ALA A 71 4.38 4.74 -5.95
CA ALA A 71 4.08 6.16 -5.79
C ALA A 71 4.09 6.91 -7.14
N ASP A 72 5.07 6.62 -7.99
CA ASP A 72 5.20 7.19 -9.33
C ASP A 72 3.99 6.80 -10.21
N GLU A 73 3.63 5.52 -10.22
CA GLU A 73 2.44 4.98 -10.91
C GLU A 73 1.13 5.59 -10.39
N THR A 74 0.99 5.73 -9.07
CA THR A 74 -0.19 6.39 -8.48
C THR A 74 -0.37 7.80 -9.04
N VAL A 75 0.71 8.59 -9.05
CA VAL A 75 0.65 9.99 -9.49
C VAL A 75 0.38 10.06 -10.99
N SER A 76 1.12 9.30 -11.80
CA SER A 76 0.97 9.33 -13.26
C SER A 76 -0.41 8.84 -13.71
N SER A 77 -0.88 7.71 -13.17
CA SER A 77 -2.19 7.15 -13.53
C SER A 77 -3.34 8.04 -13.09
N CYS A 78 -3.26 8.69 -11.92
CA CYS A 78 -4.30 9.64 -11.49
C CYS A 78 -4.35 10.84 -12.43
N LEU A 79 -3.21 11.48 -12.69
CA LEU A 79 -3.11 12.64 -13.58
C LEU A 79 -3.63 12.31 -14.98
N GLU A 80 -3.28 11.15 -15.53
CA GLU A 80 -3.75 10.72 -16.85
C GLU A 80 -5.25 10.42 -16.86
N THR A 81 -5.76 9.64 -15.89
CA THR A 81 -7.18 9.27 -15.79
C THR A 81 -8.08 10.50 -15.71
N PHE A 82 -7.64 11.52 -14.97
CA PHE A 82 -8.46 12.70 -14.66
C PHE A 82 -8.04 13.97 -15.42
N LYS A 83 -7.17 13.89 -16.44
CA LYS A 83 -6.62 15.08 -17.11
C LYS A 83 -7.67 16.05 -17.69
N GLU A 84 -8.79 15.52 -18.19
CA GLU A 84 -9.91 16.31 -18.76
C GLU A 84 -11.04 16.60 -17.75
N HIS A 85 -10.85 16.23 -16.48
CA HIS A 85 -11.86 16.45 -15.43
C HIS A 85 -11.60 17.75 -14.67
N ARG A 86 -12.65 18.31 -14.04
CA ARG A 86 -12.52 19.50 -13.17
C ARG A 86 -11.54 19.27 -12.03
N TRP A 87 -11.55 18.06 -11.45
CA TRP A 87 -10.49 17.59 -10.58
C TRP A 87 -9.55 16.73 -11.42
N ASN A 88 -8.31 17.17 -11.59
CA ASN A 88 -7.34 16.57 -12.51
C ASN A 88 -6.13 15.97 -11.80
N CYS A 89 -6.29 15.58 -10.53
CA CYS A 89 -5.23 15.07 -9.64
C CYS A 89 -4.01 15.99 -9.42
N SER A 90 -4.00 17.24 -9.89
CA SER A 90 -2.84 18.14 -9.79
C SER A 90 -2.37 18.39 -8.34
N SER A 91 -3.27 18.29 -7.36
CA SER A 91 -2.91 18.41 -5.94
C SER A 91 -1.95 17.33 -5.45
N LEU A 92 -1.83 16.18 -6.13
CA LEU A 92 -0.82 15.16 -5.82
C LEU A 92 0.61 15.67 -6.00
N LEU A 93 0.83 16.60 -6.92
CA LEU A 93 2.13 17.21 -7.18
C LEU A 93 2.63 18.09 -6.03
N LYS A 94 1.74 18.42 -5.07
CA LYS A 94 2.07 19.21 -3.87
C LYS A 94 2.49 18.36 -2.68
N ALA A 95 2.64 17.05 -2.86
CA ALA A 95 3.07 16.15 -1.79
C ALA A 95 4.34 16.67 -1.08
N PRO A 96 4.44 16.55 0.27
CA PRO A 96 3.46 15.93 1.18
C PRO A 96 2.36 16.90 1.68
N ASN A 97 2.30 18.12 1.15
CA ASN A 97 1.39 19.18 1.58
C ASN A 97 0.21 19.34 0.62
N PHE A 98 -0.77 18.45 0.72
CA PHE A 98 -1.93 18.44 -0.17
C PHE A 98 -2.99 19.51 0.15
N ASP A 99 -3.79 19.87 -0.85
CA ASP A 99 -4.94 20.76 -0.68
C ASP A 99 -6.15 20.05 -0.04
N SER A 100 -7.27 20.77 0.08
CA SER A 100 -8.49 20.25 0.71
C SER A 100 -9.11 19.05 0.02
N ASP A 101 -8.88 18.91 -1.28
CA ASP A 101 -9.35 17.79 -2.09
C ASP A 101 -8.74 16.45 -1.65
N LEU A 102 -7.57 16.43 -1.02
CA LEU A 102 -6.95 15.20 -0.49
C LEU A 102 -6.84 15.18 1.03
N THR A 103 -7.39 16.18 1.72
CA THR A 103 -7.25 16.35 3.18
C THR A 103 -8.57 16.51 3.93
N LYS A 104 -9.73 16.56 3.27
CA LYS A 104 -11.03 16.77 3.95
C LYS A 104 -12.01 15.59 3.88
N GLY A 105 -11.57 14.40 3.45
CA GLY A 105 -12.42 13.21 3.36
C GLY A 105 -13.37 13.23 2.17
N THR A 106 -12.86 13.68 1.03
CA THR A 106 -13.58 13.77 -0.24
C THR A 106 -13.58 12.42 -0.98
N LYS A 107 -14.31 12.34 -2.10
CA LYS A 107 -14.29 11.15 -2.98
C LYS A 107 -12.94 11.04 -3.71
N GLU A 108 -12.35 12.17 -4.05
CA GLU A 108 -11.04 12.30 -4.68
C GLU A 108 -9.94 11.76 -3.76
N GLN A 109 -10.01 12.10 -2.46
CA GLN A 109 -9.15 11.50 -1.45
C GLN A 109 -9.33 9.97 -1.40
N ALA A 110 -10.57 9.49 -1.38
CA ALA A 110 -10.85 8.07 -1.34
C ALA A 110 -10.25 7.31 -2.53
N TYR A 111 -10.38 7.88 -3.73
CA TYR A 111 -9.79 7.34 -4.94
C TYR A 111 -8.26 7.19 -4.83
N VAL A 112 -7.55 8.24 -4.39
CA VAL A 112 -6.09 8.20 -4.27
C VAL A 112 -5.62 7.16 -3.24
N TYR A 113 -6.30 7.01 -2.10
CA TYR A 113 -5.97 5.97 -1.12
C TYR A 113 -6.16 4.56 -1.71
N ALA A 114 -7.26 4.32 -2.43
CA ALA A 114 -7.48 3.05 -3.12
C ALA A 114 -6.44 2.79 -4.22
N LEU A 115 -6.17 3.77 -5.09
CA LEU A 115 -5.21 3.64 -6.18
C LEU A 115 -3.80 3.36 -5.67
N SER A 116 -3.34 4.12 -4.68
CA SER A 116 -1.98 3.99 -4.14
C SER A 116 -1.74 2.67 -3.42
N SER A 117 -2.70 2.23 -2.60
CA SER A 117 -2.61 0.93 -1.95
C SER A 117 -2.63 -0.22 -2.96
N ALA A 118 -3.44 -0.13 -4.01
CA ALA A 118 -3.46 -1.08 -5.13
C ALA A 118 -2.12 -1.10 -5.89
N ALA A 119 -1.54 0.07 -6.18
CA ALA A 119 -0.24 0.18 -6.85
C ALA A 119 0.89 -0.49 -6.06
N VAL A 120 0.90 -0.36 -4.73
CA VAL A 120 1.89 -1.05 -3.89
C VAL A 120 1.72 -2.57 -3.99
N VAL A 121 0.49 -3.10 -3.97
CA VAL A 121 0.25 -4.55 -4.17
C VAL A 121 0.76 -4.98 -5.53
N HIS A 122 0.39 -4.26 -6.59
CA HIS A 122 0.75 -4.58 -7.97
C HIS A 122 2.26 -4.63 -8.18
N GLN A 123 2.97 -3.56 -7.81
CA GLN A 123 4.41 -3.46 -8.04
C GLN A 123 5.20 -4.53 -7.27
N ILE A 124 4.83 -4.80 -6.02
CA ILE A 124 5.53 -5.78 -5.19
C ILE A 124 5.20 -7.21 -5.65
N ALA A 125 3.93 -7.52 -5.94
CA ALA A 125 3.54 -8.85 -6.41
C ALA A 125 4.23 -9.22 -7.72
N LYS A 126 4.38 -8.24 -8.64
CA LYS A 126 5.10 -8.40 -9.90
C LYS A 126 6.62 -8.50 -9.70
N ALA A 127 7.18 -7.75 -8.76
CA ALA A 127 8.60 -7.85 -8.42
C ALA A 127 8.97 -9.22 -7.83
N CYS A 128 8.04 -9.84 -7.10
CA CYS A 128 8.19 -11.22 -6.66
C CYS A 128 8.24 -12.20 -7.84
N SER A 129 7.32 -12.09 -8.80
CA SER A 129 7.26 -13.02 -9.93
C SER A 129 8.41 -12.84 -10.93
N SER A 130 8.95 -11.63 -11.04
CA SER A 130 10.14 -11.35 -11.85
C SER A 130 11.46 -11.73 -11.17
N GLY A 131 11.44 -12.18 -9.91
CA GLY A 131 12.63 -12.49 -9.13
C GLY A 131 13.47 -11.25 -8.80
N SER A 132 12.85 -10.06 -8.76
CA SER A 132 13.53 -8.80 -8.42
C SER A 132 13.62 -8.55 -6.92
N ILE A 133 12.93 -9.35 -6.09
CA ILE A 133 13.03 -9.38 -4.63
C ILE A 133 13.44 -10.79 -4.21
N ASP A 134 14.65 -10.95 -3.70
CA ASP A 134 15.26 -12.27 -3.42
C ASP A 134 14.49 -13.14 -2.41
N PHE A 135 13.81 -12.51 -1.44
CA PHE A 135 13.10 -13.19 -0.37
C PHE A 135 11.61 -13.38 -0.63
N CYS A 136 11.12 -12.98 -1.81
CA CYS A 136 9.74 -13.23 -2.21
C CYS A 136 9.68 -14.43 -3.18
N GLN A 137 8.72 -15.32 -2.97
CA GLN A 137 8.48 -16.48 -3.84
C GLN A 137 7.41 -16.16 -4.88
N CYS A 138 7.34 -16.96 -5.95
CA CYS A 138 6.20 -16.95 -6.86
C CYS A 138 4.87 -17.10 -6.11
N GLY A 139 3.82 -16.50 -6.66
CA GLY A 139 2.45 -16.74 -6.21
C GLY A 139 2.08 -18.23 -6.35
N LYS A 140 1.05 -18.65 -5.60
CA LYS A 140 0.52 -20.02 -5.65
C LYS A 140 -0.36 -20.28 -6.88
N GLY A 141 -0.45 -19.33 -7.82
CA GLY A 141 -1.20 -19.47 -9.07
C GLY A 141 -0.61 -20.61 -9.91
N GLY A 142 -1.27 -21.77 -9.84
CA GLY A 142 -0.87 -23.04 -10.45
C GLY A 142 -0.42 -24.14 -9.46
N THR A 143 0.12 -23.80 -8.28
CA THR A 143 0.61 -24.81 -7.31
C THR A 143 -0.49 -25.40 -6.43
N LEU A 144 -1.66 -24.76 -6.34
CA LEU A 144 -2.85 -25.38 -5.73
C LEU A 144 -3.33 -26.64 -6.48
N ILE A 145 -2.86 -26.89 -7.71
CA ILE A 145 -3.16 -28.12 -8.44
C ILE A 145 -2.23 -29.27 -8.04
N LEU A 146 -1.05 -29.00 -7.48
CA LEU A 146 -0.10 -30.07 -7.11
C LEU A 146 -0.30 -30.62 -5.69
N ASN A 147 -1.00 -29.89 -4.81
CA ASN A 147 -1.17 -30.26 -3.40
C ASN A 147 -2.63 -30.36 -2.91
N LYS A 148 -3.64 -30.35 -3.80
CA LYS A 148 -5.02 -30.68 -3.43
C LYS A 148 -5.29 -32.16 -3.74
N THR A 149 -5.32 -32.98 -2.69
CA THR A 149 -5.59 -34.42 -2.72
C THR A 149 -7.06 -34.79 -2.97
N ASN A 150 -7.94 -33.81 -3.23
CA ASN A 150 -9.36 -34.07 -3.49
C ASN A 150 -9.72 -33.67 -4.91
N GLU A 151 -9.88 -34.70 -5.74
CA GLU A 151 -10.17 -34.71 -7.18
C GLU A 151 -11.49 -34.00 -7.57
N ASN A 152 -12.37 -33.72 -6.63
CA ASN A 152 -13.74 -33.23 -6.89
C ASN A 152 -13.91 -31.70 -6.90
N ASP A 153 -12.88 -30.92 -6.55
CA ASP A 153 -12.94 -29.44 -6.48
C ASP A 153 -12.20 -28.74 -7.64
N LEU A 154 -11.66 -29.50 -8.59
CA LEU A 154 -10.94 -28.95 -9.74
C LEU A 154 -11.91 -28.76 -10.92
N PRO A 155 -11.96 -27.57 -11.56
CA PRO A 155 -12.62 -27.46 -12.85
C PRO A 155 -11.97 -28.44 -13.83
N PRO A 156 -12.71 -28.98 -14.82
CA PRO A 156 -12.16 -29.93 -15.78
C PRO A 156 -11.04 -29.24 -16.56
N MET A 157 -9.79 -29.55 -16.19
CA MET A 157 -8.61 -29.16 -16.94
C MET A 157 -8.54 -30.07 -18.17
N ASP A 158 -8.34 -29.47 -19.35
CA ASP A 158 -7.92 -30.23 -20.53
C ASP A 158 -6.61 -30.95 -20.16
N GLU A 159 -6.55 -32.27 -20.33
CA GLU A 159 -5.40 -33.10 -19.93
C GLU A 159 -4.07 -32.62 -20.57
N ASN A 160 -4.16 -31.77 -21.60
CA ASN A 160 -3.03 -31.18 -22.30
C ASN A 160 -2.61 -29.78 -21.83
N TYR A 161 -3.37 -29.11 -20.96
CA TYR A 161 -3.05 -27.75 -20.50
C TYR A 161 -2.24 -27.78 -19.20
N GLN A 162 -1.01 -27.29 -19.27
CA GLN A 162 -0.13 -27.13 -18.12
C GLN A 162 0.18 -25.66 -17.89
N TRP A 163 -0.18 -25.17 -16.70
CA TRP A 163 0.26 -23.86 -16.21
C TRP A 163 1.79 -23.82 -16.15
N GLN A 164 2.40 -22.90 -16.90
CA GLN A 164 3.84 -22.65 -16.89
C GLN A 164 4.14 -21.21 -16.49
N GLY A 165 5.29 -21.00 -15.86
CA GLY A 165 5.77 -19.68 -15.44
C GLY A 165 5.65 -19.44 -13.94
N CYS A 166 5.86 -18.19 -13.55
CA CYS A 166 5.82 -17.71 -12.17
C CYS A 166 4.66 -16.72 -12.05
N SER A 167 3.66 -17.05 -11.24
CA SER A 167 2.53 -16.16 -11.00
C SER A 167 2.90 -15.05 -10.02
N ASP A 168 2.23 -13.89 -10.13
CA ASP A 168 2.39 -12.77 -9.22
C ASP A 168 2.04 -13.17 -7.78
N ASN A 169 2.89 -12.80 -6.81
CA ASN A 169 2.63 -13.09 -5.41
C ASN A 169 1.78 -11.99 -4.76
N VAL A 170 0.49 -12.01 -5.06
CA VAL A 170 -0.47 -11.01 -4.58
C VAL A 170 -0.61 -11.05 -3.06
N GLU A 171 -0.52 -12.22 -2.42
CA GLU A 171 -0.54 -12.36 -0.96
C GLU A 171 0.57 -11.54 -0.30
N TYR A 172 1.79 -11.65 -0.83
CA TYR A 172 2.93 -10.88 -0.34
C TYR A 172 2.76 -9.37 -0.58
N GLY A 173 2.27 -8.99 -1.77
CA GLY A 173 1.97 -7.59 -2.10
C GLY A 173 0.89 -6.98 -1.20
N LEU A 174 -0.13 -7.76 -0.80
CA LEU A 174 -1.19 -7.34 0.13
C LEU A 174 -0.61 -6.99 1.50
N SER A 175 0.22 -7.88 2.06
CA SER A 175 0.90 -7.65 3.35
C SER A 175 1.81 -6.43 3.30
N ALA A 176 2.59 -6.27 2.22
CA ALA A 176 3.45 -5.10 2.05
C ALA A 176 2.68 -3.78 1.92
N SER A 177 1.59 -3.78 1.15
CA SER A 177 0.72 -2.62 1.00
C SER A 177 0.03 -2.24 2.32
N GLN A 178 -0.41 -3.24 3.08
CA GLN A 178 -0.97 -3.03 4.41
C GLN A 178 0.07 -2.36 5.32
N GLU A 179 1.23 -2.98 5.55
CA GLU A 179 2.26 -2.42 6.43
C GLU A 179 2.68 -0.99 6.04
N TRP A 180 2.85 -0.74 4.74
CA TRP A 180 3.35 0.54 4.26
C TRP A 180 2.28 1.66 4.26
N ALA A 181 1.13 1.40 3.63
CA ALA A 181 0.10 2.42 3.42
C ALA A 181 -0.69 2.70 4.71
N ASP A 182 -0.77 1.70 5.61
CA ASP A 182 -1.54 1.78 6.85
C ASP A 182 -0.68 2.24 8.05
N ALA A 183 0.64 2.33 7.88
CA ALA A 183 1.59 2.82 8.88
C ALA A 183 1.18 4.10 9.66
N PRO A 184 0.51 5.12 9.08
CA PRO A 184 0.14 6.33 9.84
C PRO A 184 -0.78 6.08 11.03
N TRP A 185 -1.49 4.95 11.07
CA TRP A 185 -2.37 4.56 12.16
C TRP A 185 -1.94 3.26 12.85
N HIS A 186 -0.72 2.78 12.59
CA HIS A 186 -0.12 1.69 13.35
C HIS A 186 0.06 2.07 14.82
N SER A 187 -0.16 1.10 15.70
CA SER A 187 0.11 1.25 17.14
C SER A 187 1.61 1.41 17.36
N LYS A 188 2.01 2.22 18.35
CA LYS A 188 3.42 2.34 18.74
C LYS A 188 3.83 1.08 19.51
N VAL A 189 4.27 0.07 18.78
CA VAL A 189 4.83 -1.17 19.33
C VAL A 189 6.34 -1.12 19.19
N ARG A 190 7.07 -1.54 20.24
CA ARG A 190 8.54 -1.58 20.22
C ARG A 190 9.00 -3.00 19.95
N LEU A 191 9.24 -3.30 18.68
CA LEU A 191 9.89 -4.53 18.26
C LEU A 191 11.35 -4.57 18.72
N SER A 192 11.86 -5.77 19.01
CA SER A 192 13.29 -5.99 19.25
C SER A 192 14.12 -5.56 18.04
N ARG A 193 15.32 -5.04 18.29
CA ARG A 193 16.27 -4.67 17.23
C ARG A 193 16.93 -5.90 16.58
N ASP A 194 16.91 -7.03 17.27
CA ASP A 194 17.59 -8.27 16.88
C ASP A 194 16.62 -9.30 16.27
N LEU A 195 15.50 -8.84 15.70
CA LEU A 195 14.54 -9.75 15.06
C LEU A 195 15.19 -10.45 13.87
N THR A 196 15.39 -11.76 14.01
CA THR A 196 15.82 -12.65 12.93
C THR A 196 14.59 -13.26 12.29
N GLY A 197 14.33 -12.94 11.02
CA GLY A 197 13.16 -13.41 10.29
C GLY A 197 12.91 -12.59 9.02
N GLY A 198 12.26 -13.21 8.04
CA GLY A 198 11.85 -12.56 6.81
C GLY A 198 10.79 -11.49 7.05
N PHE A 199 10.37 -10.79 5.99
CA PHE A 199 9.36 -9.73 6.10
C PHE A 199 8.09 -10.17 6.82
N LEU A 200 7.52 -11.29 6.39
CA LEU A 200 6.26 -11.80 6.92
C LEU A 200 6.39 -12.22 8.40
N ASP A 201 7.51 -12.81 8.80
CA ASP A 201 7.79 -13.16 10.19
C ASP A 201 7.81 -11.90 11.08
N GLN A 202 8.38 -10.80 10.58
CA GLN A 202 8.42 -9.53 11.31
C GLN A 202 7.04 -8.89 11.45
N ILE A 203 6.16 -9.05 10.44
CA ILE A 203 4.76 -8.61 10.52
C ILE A 203 4.03 -9.41 11.59
N GLU A 204 4.17 -10.73 11.58
CA GLU A 204 3.52 -11.61 12.56
C GLU A 204 3.93 -11.23 13.99
N ILE A 205 5.22 -11.01 14.23
CA ILE A 205 5.73 -10.58 15.55
C ILE A 205 5.18 -9.20 15.94
N TYR A 206 5.08 -8.26 14.99
CA TYR A 206 4.46 -6.97 15.23
C TYR A 206 2.99 -7.10 15.66
N GLU A 207 2.22 -7.92 14.97
CA GLU A 207 0.81 -8.16 15.30
C GLU A 207 0.66 -8.82 16.68
N MET A 208 1.48 -9.83 16.99
CA MET A 208 1.49 -10.47 18.31
C MET A 208 1.83 -9.47 19.44
N GLU A 209 2.84 -8.62 19.25
CA GLU A 209 3.20 -7.61 20.25
C GLU A 209 2.11 -6.52 20.37
N LYS A 210 1.48 -6.14 19.26
CA LYS A 210 0.35 -5.20 19.24
C LYS A 210 -0.81 -5.72 20.07
N GLU A 211 -1.22 -6.97 19.90
CA GLU A 211 -2.30 -7.58 20.68
C GLU A 211 -1.99 -7.54 22.19
N ARG A 212 -0.74 -7.87 22.57
CA ARG A 212 -0.27 -7.78 23.95
C ARG A 212 -0.42 -6.38 24.54
N HIS A 213 -0.15 -5.33 23.76
CA HIS A 213 -0.26 -3.94 24.18
C HIS A 213 -1.68 -3.34 24.09
N THR A 214 -2.56 -3.86 23.24
CA THR A 214 -3.96 -3.39 23.15
C THR A 214 -4.77 -3.66 24.42
N ASN A 215 -4.34 -4.60 25.26
CA ASN A 215 -4.87 -4.80 26.60
C ASN A 215 -4.55 -3.67 27.59
N GLU A 216 -3.71 -2.67 27.21
CA GLU A 216 -3.32 -1.59 28.14
C GLU A 216 -3.95 -0.22 27.89
N LYS A 217 -4.07 0.34 26.67
CA LYS A 217 -4.65 1.70 26.48
C LYS A 217 -5.28 1.92 25.09
N LYS A 218 -6.54 2.39 25.06
CA LYS A 218 -7.19 2.93 23.84
C LYS A 218 -6.45 4.21 23.38
N PRO A 219 -6.10 4.36 22.09
CA PRO A 219 -5.43 5.54 21.60
C PRO A 219 -6.31 6.80 21.79
N PRO A 220 -5.71 7.98 22.02
CA PRO A 220 -6.45 9.20 22.28
C PRO A 220 -7.28 9.59 21.05
N ASN A 221 -8.47 10.10 21.33
CA ASN A 221 -9.49 10.59 20.40
C ASN A 221 -8.89 11.35 19.19
N PHE A 222 -8.62 10.61 18.12
CA PHE A 222 -8.49 11.14 16.77
C PHE A 222 -9.89 11.21 16.17
N ASP A 223 -10.09 12.03 15.15
CA ASP A 223 -11.27 11.94 14.28
C ASP A 223 -11.29 10.56 13.59
N GLY A 224 -11.73 9.54 14.35
CA GLY A 224 -11.58 8.13 14.04
C GLY A 224 -12.36 7.76 12.79
N LYS A 225 -13.37 8.57 12.43
CA LYS A 225 -14.13 8.41 11.20
C LYS A 225 -13.26 8.58 9.96
N LYS A 226 -12.38 9.59 9.95
CA LYS A 226 -11.52 9.84 8.80
C LYS A 226 -10.39 8.80 8.69
N ILE A 227 -9.83 8.37 9.82
CA ILE A 227 -8.86 7.27 9.83
C ILE A 227 -9.51 5.97 9.33
N ALA A 228 -10.68 5.62 9.85
CA ALA A 228 -11.43 4.44 9.43
C ALA A 228 -11.82 4.50 7.94
N MET A 229 -12.22 5.67 7.44
CA MET A 229 -12.49 5.87 6.02
C MET A 229 -11.23 5.65 5.17
N ASN A 230 -10.10 6.25 5.54
CA ASN A 230 -8.84 6.09 4.80
C ASN A 230 -8.32 4.65 4.82
N GLN A 231 -8.46 3.95 5.96
CA GLN A 231 -8.20 2.51 6.09
C GLN A 231 -9.08 1.70 5.14
N GLN A 232 -10.39 1.99 5.13
CA GLN A 232 -11.33 1.31 4.25
C GLN A 232 -10.99 1.56 2.78
N ASN A 233 -10.62 2.77 2.40
CA ASN A 233 -10.24 3.11 1.03
C ASN A 233 -8.98 2.35 0.59
N ASN A 234 -7.96 2.28 1.46
CA ASN A 234 -6.79 1.44 1.20
C ASN A 234 -7.17 -0.04 1.02
N ASN A 235 -8.05 -0.57 1.89
CA ASN A 235 -8.52 -1.95 1.78
C ASN A 235 -9.27 -2.22 0.47
N VAL A 236 -10.12 -1.29 0.01
CA VAL A 236 -10.81 -1.40 -1.28
C VAL A 236 -9.82 -1.49 -2.43
N GLY A 237 -8.77 -0.67 -2.43
CA GLY A 237 -7.68 -0.72 -3.40
C GLY A 237 -7.01 -2.09 -3.45
N ARG A 238 -6.52 -2.56 -2.29
CA ARG A 238 -5.91 -3.88 -2.13
C ARG A 238 -6.81 -5.03 -2.62
N GLN A 239 -8.09 -5.01 -2.23
CA GLN A 239 -9.05 -6.05 -2.64
C GLN A 239 -9.33 -6.05 -4.14
N THR A 240 -9.22 -4.91 -4.82
CA THR A 240 -9.42 -4.83 -6.27
C THR A 240 -8.35 -5.64 -7.01
N ILE A 241 -7.10 -5.58 -6.54
CA ILE A 241 -6.01 -6.39 -7.08
C ILE A 241 -6.23 -7.88 -6.78
N ALA A 242 -6.57 -8.22 -5.53
CA ALA A 242 -6.81 -9.60 -5.11
C ALA A 242 -7.96 -10.25 -5.91
N LYS A 243 -9.07 -9.55 -6.09
CA LYS A 243 -10.21 -10.05 -6.89
C LYS A 243 -9.84 -10.22 -8.36
N ASN A 244 -9.08 -9.28 -8.93
CA ASN A 244 -8.64 -9.39 -10.32
C ASN A 244 -7.68 -10.58 -10.51
N SER A 245 -6.75 -10.81 -9.57
CA SER A 245 -5.90 -12.00 -9.58
C SER A 245 -6.73 -13.28 -9.59
N ASN A 246 -7.73 -13.38 -8.71
CA ASN A 246 -8.62 -14.54 -8.66
C ASN A 246 -9.44 -14.67 -9.96
N MET A 247 -9.91 -13.56 -10.54
CA MET A 247 -10.63 -13.59 -11.82
C MET A 247 -9.73 -14.06 -12.98
N LEU A 248 -8.43 -13.70 -12.99
CA LEU A 248 -7.48 -14.18 -13.98
C LEU A 248 -7.20 -15.68 -13.83
N GLU A 249 -7.10 -16.18 -12.60
CA GLU A 249 -7.01 -17.63 -12.33
C GLU A 249 -8.27 -18.38 -12.82
N HIS A 250 -9.45 -17.78 -12.68
CA HIS A 250 -10.70 -18.38 -13.19
C HIS A 250 -10.85 -18.25 -14.71
N ALA A 251 -10.44 -17.13 -15.30
CA ALA A 251 -10.56 -16.86 -16.73
C ALA A 251 -9.58 -17.68 -17.58
N ALA A 252 -8.39 -17.96 -17.08
CA ALA A 252 -7.45 -18.83 -17.77
C ALA A 252 -7.84 -20.31 -17.74
N ASN A 253 -8.83 -20.70 -16.91
CA ASN A 253 -9.48 -22.00 -16.99
C ASN A 253 -10.61 -22.05 -18.04
N ASP A 254 -10.93 -20.93 -18.72
CA ASP A 254 -11.89 -20.86 -19.84
C ASP A 254 -11.15 -20.30 -21.07
N GLU A 255 -10.77 -21.18 -22.01
CA GLU A 255 -9.88 -20.93 -23.16
C GLU A 255 -10.32 -19.80 -24.13
N ARG A 256 -11.41 -19.09 -23.85
CA ARG A 256 -12.01 -18.08 -24.73
C ARG A 256 -11.72 -16.62 -24.36
N ASP A 257 -11.03 -16.33 -23.26
CA ASP A 257 -10.88 -14.94 -22.79
C ASP A 257 -9.42 -14.49 -22.49
N LEU A 258 -8.41 -15.25 -22.91
CA LEU A 258 -6.98 -14.95 -22.68
C LEU A 258 -6.51 -13.63 -23.30
N THR A 259 -7.24 -13.04 -24.26
CA THR A 259 -6.91 -11.73 -24.85
C THR A 259 -7.41 -10.53 -24.04
N LYS A 260 -8.09 -10.75 -22.90
CA LYS A 260 -8.59 -9.66 -22.02
C LYS A 260 -7.94 -9.59 -20.65
N ALA A 261 -6.97 -10.46 -20.38
CA ALA A 261 -6.36 -10.72 -19.08
C ALA A 261 -5.20 -9.77 -18.68
N GLU A 262 -5.05 -8.61 -19.30
CA GLU A 262 -4.15 -7.57 -18.77
C GLU A 262 -4.81 -6.85 -17.59
N ILE A 263 -4.02 -6.50 -16.57
CA ILE A 263 -4.45 -5.74 -15.39
C ILE A 263 -4.91 -4.34 -15.82
N LYS A 264 -6.14 -4.22 -16.33
CA LYS A 264 -6.79 -2.95 -16.72
C LYS A 264 -7.35 -2.22 -15.50
N ILE A 265 -6.56 -2.07 -14.44
CA ILE A 265 -6.85 -1.11 -13.36
C ILE A 265 -6.27 0.25 -13.74
N PHE A 266 -5.12 0.27 -14.42
CA PHE A 266 -4.41 1.49 -14.80
C PHE A 266 -4.73 2.00 -16.21
N ASP A 267 -5.42 1.20 -17.04
CA ASP A 267 -5.82 1.54 -18.43
C ASP A 267 -7.33 1.71 -18.64
N ARG A 268 -8.14 1.68 -17.58
CA ARG A 268 -9.59 1.88 -17.71
C ARG A 268 -9.95 3.35 -17.51
N PRO A 269 -10.59 4.02 -18.48
CA PRO A 269 -11.20 5.32 -18.23
C PRO A 269 -12.26 5.16 -17.14
N ALA A 270 -12.19 5.99 -16.10
CA ALA A 270 -13.21 6.05 -15.06
C ALA A 270 -14.57 6.39 -15.70
N ILE A 271 -15.59 5.59 -15.40
CA ILE A 271 -16.99 5.83 -15.76
C ILE A 271 -17.62 6.76 -14.72
#